data_AF-A0A6S7IXB5-F1
#
_entry.id   AF-A0A6S7IXB5-F1
#
_cell.length_a   1.000
_cell.length_b   1.000
_cell.length_c   1.000
_cell.angle_alpha   90.00
_cell.angle_beta   90.00
_cell.angle_gamma   90.00
#
_symmetry.space_group_name_H-M   'P 1'
#
loop_
_entity.id
_entity.type
_entity.pdbx_description
1 polymer ?
#
loop_
_entity_poly.entity_id
_entity_poly.type
_entity_poly.pdbx_seq_one_letter_code
_entity_poly.pdbx_strand_id
1 'polypeptide(L)'
;MDKQVEERIRCCHPCQLVKHKTVTEYWPQANGQVERFNQVLEKHILTAQAEGKEWKPTIPIMLLHYRNTPHRMTGRTPSTLLMNREVKTKLPSFEQQTNDETETRKKDEEEKEKSKKYTDKKRKQVQEILKSEIKNSSHVKLYQEIPDPEEEIQSNRKHDRQTESREENTEATQTETNQSSTEAEIVLRRSTRNRKHQTV
;
A
#
# COMPACT_ATOMS: atom_id res chain seq x y z
N MET A 1 -14.52 -15.22 -3.49
CA MET A 1 -13.40 -15.31 -4.46
C MET A 1 -12.73 -16.66 -4.25
N ASP A 2 -12.45 -17.39 -5.32
CA ASP A 2 -11.96 -18.78 -5.23
C ASP A 2 -10.56 -18.84 -4.59
N LYS A 3 -10.40 -19.66 -3.55
CA LYS A 3 -9.11 -19.93 -2.88
C LYS A 3 -8.00 -20.37 -3.85
N GLN A 4 -8.39 -20.93 -5.00
CA GLN A 4 -7.50 -21.32 -6.09
C GLN A 4 -6.83 -20.12 -6.80
N VAL A 5 -7.44 -18.93 -6.79
CA VAL A 5 -6.85 -17.72 -7.39
C VAL A 5 -5.79 -17.12 -6.47
N GLU A 6 -5.99 -17.17 -5.14
CA GLU A 6 -5.01 -16.71 -4.16
C GLU A 6 -3.75 -17.59 -4.10
N GLU A 7 -3.89 -18.91 -4.22
CA GLU A 7 -2.75 -19.84 -4.31
C GLU A 7 -1.91 -19.61 -5.57
N ARG A 8 -2.55 -19.22 -6.69
CA ARG A 8 -1.85 -18.91 -7.95
C ARG A 8 -1.05 -17.60 -7.90
N ILE A 9 -1.50 -16.61 -7.13
CA ILE A 9 -0.75 -15.35 -6.94
C ILE A 9 0.44 -15.57 -6.00
N ARG A 10 0.33 -16.52 -5.06
CA ARG A 10 1.36 -16.82 -4.05
C ARG A 10 2.57 -17.57 -4.61
N CYS A 11 2.44 -18.22 -5.77
CA CYS A 11 3.47 -19.09 -6.33
C CYS A 11 3.93 -18.60 -7.72
N CYS A 12 4.64 -17.47 -7.75
CA CYS A 12 5.59 -17.20 -8.84
C CYS A 12 7.02 -17.44 -8.30
N HIS A 13 7.46 -18.69 -8.31
CA HIS A 13 8.87 -19.08 -8.16
C HIS A 13 9.57 -18.75 -9.51
N PRO A 14 10.75 -18.09 -9.61
CA PRO A 14 11.78 -17.77 -8.62
C PRO A 14 12.19 -16.26 -8.62
N CYS A 15 11.27 -15.32 -8.84
CA CYS A 15 11.58 -13.89 -8.86
C CYS A 15 11.14 -13.19 -7.56
N GLN A 16 11.91 -13.36 -6.48
CA GLN A 16 11.66 -12.74 -5.16
C GLN A 16 11.88 -11.20 -5.11
N LEU A 17 11.73 -10.50 -6.24
CA LEU A 17 12.03 -9.06 -6.32
C LEU A 17 10.81 -8.15 -6.07
N VAL A 18 9.59 -8.69 -6.03
CA VAL A 18 8.36 -7.90 -5.84
C VAL A 18 7.57 -8.41 -4.63
N LYS A 19 7.42 -7.56 -3.62
CA LYS A 19 6.56 -7.82 -2.45
C LYS A 19 5.12 -7.44 -2.78
N HIS A 20 4.25 -8.45 -2.97
CA HIS A 20 2.82 -8.21 -3.14
C HIS A 20 2.20 -7.80 -1.80
N LYS A 21 1.51 -6.65 -1.77
CA LYS A 21 0.76 -6.17 -0.61
C LYS A 21 -0.74 -6.29 -0.91
N THR A 22 -1.41 -7.18 -0.21
CA THR A 22 -2.87 -7.33 -0.28
C THR A 22 -3.55 -6.39 0.71
N VAL A 23 -4.73 -5.90 0.34
CA VAL A 23 -5.59 -5.08 1.20
C VAL A 23 -6.66 -5.98 1.80
N THR A 24 -7.03 -5.73 3.05
CA THR A 24 -8.12 -6.46 3.73
C THR A 24 -9.45 -6.25 3.03
N GLU A 25 -10.31 -7.25 3.07
CA GLU A 25 -11.69 -7.13 2.62
C GLU A 25 -12.39 -5.97 3.35
N TYR A 26 -13.30 -5.27 2.66
CA TYR A 26 -14.03 -4.10 3.18
C TYR A 26 -13.18 -2.87 3.56
N TRP A 27 -11.94 -2.76 3.07
CA TRP A 27 -11.10 -1.56 3.24
C TRP A 27 -10.82 -0.81 1.93
N PRO A 28 -11.83 -0.19 1.30
CA PRO A 28 -11.67 0.49 0.00
C PRO A 28 -10.69 1.67 0.07
N GLN A 29 -10.50 2.28 1.24
CA GLN A 29 -9.64 3.46 1.38
C GLN A 29 -8.18 3.19 1.02
N ALA A 30 -7.68 1.95 1.18
CA ALA A 30 -6.32 1.61 0.75
C ALA A 30 -6.17 1.54 -0.78
N ASN A 31 -7.25 1.27 -1.52
CA ASN A 31 -7.25 1.17 -2.98
C ASN A 31 -7.75 2.45 -3.69
N GLY A 32 -7.89 3.56 -2.96
CA GLY A 32 -8.51 4.78 -3.50
C GLY A 32 -7.85 5.34 -4.77
N GLN A 33 -6.55 5.12 -4.99
CA GLN A 33 -5.88 5.52 -6.24
C GLN A 33 -6.37 4.72 -7.45
N VAL A 34 -6.54 3.40 -7.29
CA VAL A 34 -7.07 2.53 -8.33
C VAL A 34 -8.53 2.89 -8.61
N GLU A 35 -9.33 3.10 -7.57
CA GLU A 35 -10.72 3.53 -7.72
C GLU A 35 -10.85 4.86 -8.46
N ARG A 36 -9.99 5.85 -8.14
CA ARG A 36 -9.96 7.13 -8.83
C ARG A 36 -9.61 6.97 -10.31
N PHE A 37 -8.63 6.12 -10.64
CA PHE A 37 -8.28 5.83 -12.02
C PHE A 37 -9.42 5.12 -12.76
N ASN A 38 -10.06 4.13 -12.14
CA ASN A 38 -11.18 3.41 -12.73
C ASN A 38 -12.35 4.36 -13.08
N GLN A 39 -12.62 5.36 -12.25
CA GLN A 39 -13.63 6.38 -12.56
C GLN A 39 -13.27 7.21 -13.80
N VAL A 40 -11.98 7.50 -14.03
CA VAL A 40 -11.53 8.19 -15.26
C VAL A 40 -11.70 7.28 -16.47
N LEU A 41 -11.33 6.00 -16.33
CA LEU A 41 -11.50 5.00 -17.38
C LEU A 41 -12.97 4.81 -17.75
N GLU A 42 -13.85 4.67 -16.77
CA GLU A 42 -15.30 4.52 -16.96
C GLU A 42 -15.87 5.72 -17.70
N LYS A 43 -15.56 6.95 -17.26
CA LYS A 43 -16.00 8.17 -17.95
C LYS A 43 -15.56 8.19 -19.41
N HIS A 44 -14.32 7.80 -19.68
CA HIS A 44 -13.81 7.78 -21.05
C HIS A 44 -14.53 6.74 -21.93
N ILE A 45 -14.84 5.57 -21.37
CA ILE A 45 -15.63 4.55 -22.06
C ILE A 45 -17.03 5.07 -22.38
N LEU A 46 -17.70 5.69 -21.39
CA LEU A 46 -19.03 6.29 -21.57
C LEU A 46 -19.02 7.38 -22.65
N THR A 47 -17.99 8.24 -22.66
CA THR A 47 -17.81 9.24 -23.72
C THR A 47 -17.61 8.60 -25.09
N ALA A 48 -16.78 7.57 -25.21
CA ALA A 48 -16.56 6.87 -26.47
C ALA A 48 -17.86 6.21 -27.00
N GLN A 49 -18.65 5.63 -26.10
CA GLN A 49 -19.96 5.06 -26.44
C GLN A 49 -20.95 6.13 -26.90
N ALA A 50 -20.99 7.28 -26.22
CA ALA A 50 -21.84 8.41 -26.61
C ALA A 50 -21.45 8.98 -27.98
N GLU A 51 -20.16 8.93 -28.33
CA GLU A 51 -19.63 9.32 -29.65
C GLU A 51 -19.80 8.23 -30.73
N GLY A 52 -20.36 7.06 -30.40
CA GLY A 52 -20.53 5.94 -31.33
C GLY A 52 -19.21 5.24 -31.73
N LYS A 53 -18.15 5.42 -30.95
CA LYS A 53 -16.83 4.82 -31.21
C LYS A 53 -16.66 3.51 -30.44
N GLU A 54 -15.87 2.59 -31.00
CA GLU A 54 -15.44 1.41 -30.26
C GLU A 54 -14.49 1.81 -29.11
N TRP A 55 -14.77 1.38 -27.89
CA TRP A 55 -14.07 1.86 -26.70
C TRP A 55 -12.65 1.31 -26.58
N LYS A 56 -12.38 0.05 -26.97
CA LYS A 56 -11.07 -0.60 -26.83
C LYS A 56 -9.92 0.13 -27.52
N PRO A 57 -10.00 0.51 -28.81
CA PRO A 57 -8.92 1.24 -29.49
C PRO A 57 -8.74 2.67 -28.97
N THR A 58 -9.73 3.18 -28.22
CA THR A 58 -9.66 4.52 -27.64
C THR A 58 -8.92 4.53 -26.29
N ILE A 59 -8.71 3.38 -25.64
CA ILE A 59 -8.00 3.27 -24.36
C ILE A 59 -6.54 3.77 -24.45
N PRO A 60 -5.71 3.37 -25.44
CA PRO A 60 -4.35 3.89 -25.56
C PRO A 60 -4.29 5.42 -25.69
N ILE A 61 -5.28 6.00 -26.39
CA ILE A 61 -5.42 7.46 -26.55
C ILE A 61 -5.74 8.11 -25.20
N MET A 62 -6.68 7.54 -24.45
CA MET A 62 -6.98 7.99 -23.09
C MET A 62 -5.76 7.94 -22.18
N LEU A 63 -5.01 6.84 -22.20
CA LEU A 63 -3.81 6.67 -21.38
C LEU A 63 -2.72 7.69 -21.75
N LEU A 64 -2.58 8.02 -23.04
CA LEU A 64 -1.69 9.09 -23.48
C LEU A 64 -2.09 10.43 -22.87
N HIS A 65 -3.37 10.79 -22.94
CA HIS A 65 -3.88 12.01 -22.32
C HIS A 65 -3.70 12.01 -20.81
N TYR A 66 -4.05 10.92 -20.13
CA TYR A 66 -3.87 10.78 -18.68
C TYR A 66 -2.42 11.01 -18.24
N ARG A 67 -1.45 10.46 -18.98
CA ARG A 67 -0.02 10.61 -18.68
C ARG A 67 0.54 12.01 -18.97
N ASN A 68 -0.10 12.78 -19.84
CA ASN A 68 0.33 14.11 -20.26
C ASN A 68 -0.47 15.25 -19.63
N THR A 69 -1.57 14.95 -18.95
CA THR A 69 -2.35 15.94 -18.20
C THR A 69 -1.71 16.16 -16.82
N PRO A 70 -1.46 17.43 -16.41
CA PRO A 70 -0.99 17.73 -15.06
C PRO A 70 -1.96 17.20 -13.99
N HIS A 71 -1.46 16.45 -13.02
CA HIS A 71 -2.29 15.90 -11.96
C HIS A 71 -2.58 16.96 -10.89
N ARG A 72 -3.81 17.04 -10.39
CA ARG A 72 -4.26 18.09 -9.45
C ARG A 72 -3.37 18.23 -8.21
N MET A 73 -2.93 17.10 -7.64
CA MET A 73 -2.17 17.09 -6.37
C MET A 73 -0.74 17.58 -6.54
N THR A 74 -0.08 17.20 -7.64
CA THR A 74 1.36 17.45 -7.86
C THR A 74 1.61 18.64 -8.79
N GLY A 75 0.61 19.04 -9.59
CA GLY A 75 0.75 20.06 -10.64
C GLY A 75 1.63 19.62 -11.81
N ARG A 76 2.12 18.37 -11.81
CA ARG A 76 3.02 17.80 -12.83
C ARG A 76 2.36 16.61 -13.49
N THR A 77 2.76 16.30 -14.72
CA THR A 77 2.19 15.17 -15.47
C THR A 77 2.78 13.85 -14.96
N PRO A 78 2.02 12.74 -14.96
CA PRO A 78 2.55 11.43 -14.56
C PRO A 78 3.74 10.97 -15.41
N SER A 79 3.76 11.26 -16.71
CA SER A 79 4.89 10.91 -17.58
C SER A 79 6.16 11.68 -17.21
N THR A 80 6.02 12.97 -16.88
CA THR A 80 7.12 13.81 -16.43
C THR A 80 7.70 13.29 -15.10
N LEU A 81 6.85 12.89 -14.16
CA LEU A 81 7.31 12.35 -12.87
C LEU A 81 8.01 10.99 -13.00
N LEU A 82 7.59 10.17 -13.96
CA LEU A 82 8.18 8.85 -14.18
C LEU A 82 9.48 8.91 -14.99
N MET A 83 9.52 9.71 -16.06
CA MET A 83 10.63 9.75 -17.02
C MET A 83 11.59 10.92 -16.79
N ASN A 84 11.28 11.81 -15.85
CA ASN A 84 11.98 13.06 -15.59
C ASN A 84 12.21 13.94 -16.84
N ARG A 85 11.34 13.81 -17.84
CA ARG A 85 11.36 14.57 -19.10
C ARG A 85 9.94 14.86 -19.55
N GLU A 86 9.74 15.94 -20.29
CA GLU A 86 8.43 16.25 -20.85
C GLU A 86 8.18 15.44 -22.13
N VAL A 87 7.02 14.78 -22.18
CA VAL A 87 6.56 14.10 -23.40
C VAL A 87 5.98 15.15 -24.35
N LYS A 88 6.61 15.31 -25.51
CA LYS A 88 6.11 16.21 -26.55
C LYS A 88 4.81 15.67 -27.13
N THR A 89 3.77 16.50 -27.11
CA THR A 89 2.48 16.19 -27.72
C THR A 89 2.32 16.99 -29.02
N LYS A 90 1.14 16.90 -29.66
CA LYS A 90 0.82 17.71 -30.85
C LYS A 90 0.67 19.20 -30.53
N LEU A 91 0.57 19.55 -29.25
CA LEU A 91 0.51 20.94 -28.81
C LEU A 91 1.93 21.51 -28.66
N PRO A 92 2.15 22.78 -29.01
CA PRO A 92 3.43 23.43 -28.79
C PRO A 92 3.73 23.47 -27.28
N SER A 93 4.86 22.89 -26.88
CA SER A 93 5.36 22.95 -25.50
C SER A 93 6.43 24.03 -25.40
N PHE A 94 6.29 24.91 -24.40
CA PHE A 94 7.39 25.79 -23.98
C PHE A 94 8.28 25.03 -22.99
N GLU A 95 9.58 25.30 -22.99
CA GLU A 95 10.50 24.70 -22.01
C GLU A 95 10.06 25.06 -20.59
N GLN A 96 9.52 24.07 -19.86
CA GLN A 96 9.25 24.22 -18.44
C GLN A 96 10.54 23.96 -17.65
N GLN A 97 10.68 24.70 -16.55
CA GLN A 97 11.79 24.54 -15.61
C GLN A 97 11.88 23.09 -15.11
N THR A 98 13.12 22.66 -14.86
CA THR A 98 13.51 21.35 -14.36
C THR A 98 12.58 20.86 -13.25
N ASN A 99 12.27 19.57 -13.24
CA ASN A 99 11.50 18.98 -12.16
C ASN A 99 12.31 19.05 -10.87
N ASP A 100 11.94 19.98 -9.99
CA ASP A 100 12.35 19.87 -8.60
C ASP A 100 11.49 18.80 -7.93
N GLU A 101 12.08 17.61 -7.78
CA GLU A 101 11.44 16.48 -7.11
C GLU A 101 11.07 16.85 -5.67
N THR A 102 11.89 17.67 -4.99
CA THR A 102 11.67 18.03 -3.60
C THR A 102 10.45 18.92 -3.44
N GLU A 103 10.27 19.90 -4.33
CA GLU A 103 9.07 20.75 -4.32
C GLU A 103 7.81 19.95 -4.64
N THR A 104 7.90 19.03 -5.60
CA THR A 104 6.76 18.22 -5.99
C THR A 104 6.29 17.30 -4.85
N ARG A 105 7.25 16.72 -4.11
CA ARG A 105 6.94 15.90 -2.92
C ARG A 105 6.32 16.71 -1.80
N LYS A 106 6.84 17.92 -1.52
CA LYS A 106 6.26 18.84 -0.53
C LYS A 106 4.82 19.20 -0.88
N LYS A 107 4.54 19.57 -2.13
CA LYS A 107 3.18 19.89 -2.60
C LYS A 107 2.22 18.71 -2.46
N ASP A 108 2.66 17.52 -2.86
CA ASP A 108 1.86 16.30 -2.73
C ASP A 108 1.55 15.97 -1.26
N GLU A 109 2.54 16.11 -0.37
CA GLU A 109 2.37 15.90 1.07
C GLU A 109 1.39 16.91 1.69
N GLU A 110 1.54 18.20 1.37
CA GLU A 110 0.62 19.25 1.82
C GLU A 110 -0.81 19.00 1.35
N GLU A 111 -1.01 18.63 0.08
CA GLU A 111 -2.34 18.42 -0.48
C GLU A 111 -2.99 17.13 0.08
N LYS A 112 -2.18 16.10 0.37
CA LYS A 112 -2.62 14.90 1.11
C LYS A 112 -3.03 15.25 2.54
N GLU A 113 -2.28 16.08 3.23
CA GLU A 113 -2.60 16.50 4.60
C GLU A 113 -3.91 17.30 4.64
N LYS A 114 -4.10 18.24 3.71
CA LYS A 114 -5.38 18.97 3.55
C LYS A 114 -6.54 18.03 3.29
N SER A 115 -6.35 17.07 2.37
CA SER A 115 -7.37 16.08 2.03
C SER A 115 -7.76 15.24 3.25
N LYS A 116 -6.76 14.79 4.04
CA LYS A 116 -6.98 14.06 5.29
C LYS A 116 -7.76 14.88 6.31
N LYS A 117 -7.35 16.13 6.57
CA LYS A 117 -8.04 17.05 7.50
C LYS A 117 -9.50 17.24 7.11
N TYR A 118 -9.78 17.40 5.81
CA TYR A 118 -11.14 17.54 5.28
C TYR A 118 -11.97 16.27 5.50
N THR A 119 -11.44 15.10 5.14
CA THR A 119 -12.17 13.82 5.28
C THR A 119 -12.44 13.47 6.74
N ASP A 120 -11.48 13.72 7.63
CA ASP A 120 -11.61 13.43 9.05
C ASP A 120 -12.66 14.35 9.70
N LYS A 121 -12.68 15.64 9.35
CA LYS A 121 -13.70 16.58 9.83
C LYS A 121 -15.11 16.12 9.41
N LYS A 122 -15.27 15.73 8.14
CA LYS A 122 -16.56 15.25 7.63
C LYS A 122 -17.00 13.95 8.31
N ARG A 123 -16.08 13.02 8.56
CA ARG A 123 -16.38 11.76 9.27
C ARG A 123 -16.83 12.03 10.71
N LYS A 124 -16.14 12.91 11.44
CA LYS A 124 -16.53 13.31 12.80
C LYS A 124 -17.94 13.90 12.83
N GLN A 125 -18.28 14.77 11.89
CA GLN A 125 -19.62 15.34 11.80
C GLN A 125 -20.70 14.26 11.61
N VAL A 126 -20.47 13.30 10.71
CA VAL A 126 -21.40 12.18 10.49
C VAL A 126 -21.53 11.31 11.74
N GLN A 127 -20.41 11.01 12.41
CA GLN A 127 -20.44 10.22 13.65
C GLN A 127 -21.22 10.93 14.77
N GLU A 128 -21.06 12.25 14.92
CA GLU A 128 -21.82 13.02 15.92
C GLU A 128 -23.31 13.06 15.59
N ILE A 129 -23.68 13.21 14.31
CA ILE A 129 -25.08 13.12 13.87
C ILE A 129 -25.66 11.74 14.21
N LEU A 130 -24.97 10.66 13.83
CA LEU A 130 -25.42 9.29 14.11
C LEU A 130 -25.56 9.03 15.62
N LYS A 131 -24.59 9.47 16.44
CA LYS A 131 -24.68 9.36 17.90
C LYS A 131 -25.89 10.11 18.46
N SER A 132 -26.21 11.29 17.91
CA SER A 132 -27.36 12.08 18.33
C SER A 132 -28.69 11.41 17.94
N GLU A 133 -28.78 10.80 16.76
CA GLU A 133 -29.95 10.07 16.30
C GLU A 133 -30.18 8.78 17.10
N ILE A 134 -29.11 8.05 17.44
CA ILE A 134 -29.18 6.85 18.28
C ILE A 134 -29.68 7.18 19.69
N LYS A 135 -29.21 8.28 20.29
CA LYS A 135 -29.66 8.73 21.62
C LYS A 135 -31.13 9.13 21.65
N ASN A 136 -31.65 9.63 20.52
CA ASN A 136 -33.03 10.10 20.40
C ASN A 136 -33.99 8.99 19.94
N SER A 137 -33.48 7.82 19.57
CA SER A 137 -34.29 6.68 19.13
C SER A 137 -34.85 5.91 20.34
N SER A 138 -36.17 5.84 20.44
CA SER A 138 -36.93 5.18 21.52
C SER A 138 -36.69 3.67 21.65
N HIS A 139 -35.90 3.07 20.75
CA HIS A 139 -35.62 1.64 20.69
C HIS A 139 -34.29 1.22 21.37
N VAL A 140 -33.47 2.17 21.84
CA VAL A 140 -32.11 1.91 22.37
C VAL A 140 -32.09 1.88 23.92
N LYS A 141 -32.97 1.07 24.52
CA LYS A 141 -32.89 0.72 25.95
C LYS A 141 -32.54 -0.76 26.22
N LEU A 142 -32.21 -1.55 25.20
CA LEU A 142 -31.96 -2.99 25.39
C LEU A 142 -30.62 -3.52 24.83
N TYR A 143 -29.75 -2.69 24.26
CA TYR A 143 -28.44 -3.14 23.75
C TYR A 143 -27.35 -2.11 24.05
N GLN A 144 -26.88 -2.11 25.29
CA GLN A 144 -25.53 -1.72 25.69
C GLN A 144 -24.96 -3.02 26.27
N GLU A 145 -24.06 -3.75 25.61
CA GLU A 145 -22.63 -3.46 25.44
C GLU A 145 -22.14 -4.12 24.14
N ILE A 146 -21.79 -3.34 23.12
CA ILE A 146 -20.94 -3.81 22.02
C ILE A 146 -19.74 -2.86 22.00
N PRO A 147 -18.51 -3.35 22.25
CA PRO A 147 -17.33 -2.50 22.27
C PRO A 147 -17.10 -1.84 20.90
N ASP A 148 -16.54 -0.63 20.94
CA ASP A 148 -16.33 0.23 19.77
C ASP A 148 -15.41 -0.48 18.75
N PRO A 149 -15.79 -0.61 17.46
CA PRO A 149 -14.98 -1.27 16.44
C PRO A 149 -13.56 -0.70 16.32
N GLU A 150 -13.37 0.58 16.64
CA GLU A 150 -12.03 1.19 16.61
C GLU A 150 -11.11 0.67 17.73
N GLU A 151 -11.65 0.27 18.87
CA GLU A 151 -10.88 -0.33 19.97
C GLU A 151 -10.46 -1.76 19.66
N GLU A 152 -11.32 -2.54 19.00
CA GLU A 152 -11.04 -3.91 18.55
C GLU A 152 -10.00 -3.94 17.42
N ILE A 153 -10.06 -3.00 16.47
CA ILE A 153 -9.05 -2.89 15.41
C ILE A 153 -7.70 -2.41 15.99
N GLN A 154 -7.69 -1.63 17.07
CA GLN A 154 -6.47 -1.21 17.75
C GLN A 154 -5.85 -2.33 18.60
N SER A 155 -6.66 -3.14 19.29
CA SER A 155 -6.18 -4.30 20.05
C SER A 155 -5.59 -5.36 19.11
N ASN A 156 -6.26 -5.64 17.98
CA ASN A 156 -5.78 -6.59 16.99
C ASN A 156 -4.46 -6.11 16.35
N ARG A 157 -4.35 -4.83 15.96
CA ARG A 157 -3.08 -4.26 15.45
C ARG A 157 -1.94 -4.27 16.47
N LYS A 158 -2.23 -4.13 17.77
CA LYS A 158 -1.22 -4.26 18.83
C LYS A 158 -0.78 -5.71 18.99
N HIS A 159 -1.72 -6.64 18.91
CA HIS A 159 -1.43 -8.07 18.97
C HIS A 159 -0.56 -8.52 17.78
N ASP A 160 -0.88 -8.10 16.55
CA ASP A 160 -0.10 -8.46 15.35
C ASP A 160 1.34 -7.93 15.42
N ARG A 161 1.52 -6.70 15.92
CA ARG A 161 2.86 -6.10 16.10
C ARG A 161 3.66 -6.79 17.21
N GLN A 162 2.99 -7.32 18.22
CA GLN A 162 3.62 -8.13 19.28
C GLN A 162 3.98 -9.54 18.81
N THR A 163 3.21 -10.13 17.90
CA THR A 163 3.55 -11.43 17.30
C THR A 163 4.72 -11.32 16.34
N GLU A 164 4.76 -10.29 15.49
CA GLU A 164 5.89 -10.04 14.57
C GLU A 164 7.20 -9.82 15.34
N SER A 165 7.19 -8.99 16.40
CA SER A 165 8.40 -8.76 17.22
C SER A 165 8.81 -9.98 18.05
N ARG A 166 7.88 -10.89 18.39
CA ARG A 166 8.19 -12.13 19.10
C ARG A 166 8.77 -13.18 18.16
N GLU A 167 8.29 -13.25 16.92
CA GLU A 167 8.83 -14.12 15.87
C GLU A 167 10.26 -13.72 15.49
N GLU A 168 10.54 -12.43 15.30
CA GLU A 168 11.89 -11.93 15.01
C GLU A 168 12.90 -12.25 16.13
N ASN A 169 12.48 -12.13 17.40
CA ASN A 169 13.32 -12.47 18.54
C ASN A 169 13.55 -13.98 18.69
N THR A 170 12.56 -14.82 18.35
CA THR A 170 12.75 -16.28 18.36
C THR A 170 13.67 -16.74 17.23
N GLU A 171 13.61 -16.10 16.05
CA GLU A 171 14.53 -16.39 14.95
C GLU A 171 15.96 -15.96 15.31
N ALA A 172 16.15 -14.76 15.87
CA ALA A 172 17.46 -14.29 16.33
C ALA A 172 18.09 -15.24 17.36
N THR A 173 17.32 -15.66 18.37
CA THR A 173 17.80 -16.58 19.42
C THR A 173 18.16 -17.97 18.86
N GLN A 174 17.42 -18.46 17.85
CA GLN A 174 17.75 -19.72 17.17
C GLN A 174 19.01 -19.60 16.31
N THR A 175 19.25 -18.45 15.67
CA THR A 175 20.49 -18.24 14.90
C THR A 175 21.74 -18.16 15.77
N GLU A 176 21.66 -17.53 16.94
CA GLU A 176 22.78 -17.43 17.90
C GLU A 176 23.13 -18.79 18.55
N THR A 177 22.13 -19.60 18.90
CA THR A 177 22.36 -20.95 19.45
C THR A 177 22.95 -21.90 18.41
N ASN A 178 22.55 -21.79 17.14
CA ASN A 178 23.15 -22.58 16.05
C ASN A 178 24.59 -22.14 15.72
N GLN A 179 24.90 -20.85 15.79
CA GLN A 179 26.28 -20.35 15.60
C GLN A 179 27.21 -20.79 16.73
N SER A 180 26.79 -20.68 18.00
CA SER A 180 27.61 -21.15 19.14
C SER A 180 27.83 -22.68 19.14
N SER A 181 26.83 -23.46 18.74
CA SER A 181 26.95 -24.93 18.60
C SER A 181 27.92 -25.33 17.49
N THR A 182 27.87 -24.65 16.34
CA THR A 182 28.81 -24.89 15.22
C THR A 182 30.23 -24.46 15.58
N GLU A 183 30.42 -23.36 16.31
CA GLU A 183 31.74 -22.96 16.81
C GLU A 183 32.32 -23.98 17.81
N ALA A 184 31.51 -24.48 18.74
CA ALA A 184 31.92 -25.54 19.68
C ALA A 184 32.35 -26.82 18.95
N GLU A 185 31.63 -27.21 17.89
CA GLU A 185 31.96 -28.38 17.08
C GLU A 185 33.29 -28.19 16.31
N ILE A 186 33.56 -26.97 15.81
CA ILE A 186 34.82 -26.63 15.12
C ILE A 186 36.00 -26.69 16.11
N VAL A 187 35.85 -26.18 17.34
CA VAL A 187 36.90 -26.23 18.37
C VAL A 187 37.21 -27.68 18.78
N LEU A 188 36.18 -28.52 18.96
CA LEU A 188 36.36 -29.93 19.30
C LEU A 188 37.09 -30.71 18.19
N ARG A 189 36.76 -30.44 16.92
CA ARG A 189 37.44 -31.04 15.75
C ARG A 189 38.91 -30.59 15.64
N ARG A 190 39.23 -29.35 16.00
CA ARG A 190 40.64 -28.86 16.03
C ARG A 190 41.44 -29.49 17.19
N SER A 191 40.83 -29.62 18.37
CA SER A 191 41.45 -30.26 19.55
C SER A 191 41.75 -31.76 19.33
N THR A 192 40.79 -32.51 18.78
CA THR A 192 40.97 -33.94 18.46
C THR A 192 42.00 -34.20 17.35
N ARG A 193 42.26 -33.22 16.48
CA ARG A 193 43.30 -33.29 15.44
C ARG A 193 44.71 -33.08 16.01
N ASN A 194 44.89 -32.15 16.95
CA ASN A 194 46.18 -31.94 17.61
C ASN A 194 46.57 -33.09 18.56
N ARG A 195 45.59 -33.79 19.16
CA ARG A 195 45.85 -34.94 20.03
C ARG A 195 46.45 -36.15 19.30
N LYS A 196 46.20 -36.30 17.98
CA LYS A 196 46.76 -37.39 17.16
C LYS A 196 48.24 -37.17 16.77
N HIS A 197 48.79 -35.97 16.97
CA HIS A 197 50.19 -35.66 16.65
C HIS A 197 51.13 -35.65 17.87
N GLN A 198 50.62 -35.89 19.08
CA GLN A 198 51.39 -35.83 20.34
C GLN A 198 51.63 -37.20 20.99
N THR A 199 51.17 -38.29 20.38
CA THR A 199 51.47 -39.68 20.78
C THR A 199 52.46 -40.30 19.80
N VAL A 200 53.74 -40.00 19.97
CA VAL A 200 54.90 -40.79 19.51
C VAL A 200 55.96 -40.70 20.59
#